data_AF-A0A515D9Y6-F1
#
_entry.id   AF-A0A515D9Y6-F1
#
_cell.length_a   1.000
_cell.length_b   1.000
_cell.length_c   1.000
_cell.angle_alpha   90.00
_cell.angle_beta   90.00
_cell.angle_gamma   90.00
#
_symmetry.space_group_name_H-M   'P 1'
#
loop_
_entity.id
_entity.type
_entity.pdbx_description
1 polymer ?
#
loop_
_entity_poly.entity_id
_entity_poly.type
_entity_poly.pdbx_seq_one_letter_code
_entity_poly.pdbx_strand_id
1 'polypeptide(L)'
;MSPAWQHRDKKGRTSMYQYQMGNALTALQPTIDFSALLPRGTPSQPCVVGPPPPALAGVHAPVLINAWHKVLLRCLAQPTQLELRAGQRRVHVLGAAIFDFASDGTIQVYVWQFNECERLALVRLEDQSVVVQGVPHQALWMDGLRQGALRTLRQWHHGQDDLCQTYVTWAQQALQDLLWTPSVQARVRRRIATVLALEPALLDIAQRIQLAPAPVLPLRLNAYNHVVAYRQDYVTLDREAPQLIPLYALLARELGGAGEVTARMKAYLCRHDLKPALWRLLCREGTQWLQTSCSYFDFHEDTRAAVAVELLALARAFGTARLAPSWLLHGLLQLGGNPNGPARTMLPRLVDLFGLCARLGVLAHRADAVTLVQLQDNVDVIFGWASKHVAAMPGDFVRHVGLAGLLHCVHRAQQEEMMEFACSPPWRIPYQLALPAGAVQPVILDSALAVWQEGQEMHHCVDRYIERCASGEWLMVSLRGSLGSGSTKRGLATVAFNLHSRPVHIAQISGFANGLVEPPVLALAQLCAGQLEAQRRALGTGQDGSESTTRTNREWIALCD
;
A
#
# COMPACT_ATOMS: atom_id res chain seq x y z
N MET A 1 -2.31 -2.41 31.93
CA MET A 1 -2.85 -3.61 32.59
C MET A 1 -4.27 -3.30 33.02
N SER A 2 -5.28 -4.03 32.52
CA SER A 2 -6.67 -3.78 32.89
C SER A 2 -7.41 -5.08 33.19
N PRO A 3 -7.92 -5.28 34.42
CA PRO A 3 -8.71 -6.45 34.76
C PRO A 3 -10.16 -6.30 34.29
N ALA A 4 -10.81 -7.42 33.96
CA ALA A 4 -12.26 -7.49 33.96
C ALA A 4 -12.73 -7.24 35.39
N TRP A 5 -13.42 -6.12 35.63
CA TRP A 5 -13.89 -5.77 36.97
C TRP A 5 -15.15 -6.59 37.31
N GLN A 6 -15.03 -7.50 38.27
CA GLN A 6 -16.18 -8.17 38.88
C GLN A 6 -16.80 -7.23 39.92
N HIS A 7 -17.88 -6.53 39.58
CA HIS A 7 -18.60 -5.69 40.54
C HIS A 7 -19.69 -6.53 41.22
N ARG A 8 -19.51 -7.02 42.45
CA ARG A 8 -20.62 -7.66 43.18
C ARG A 8 -21.71 -6.63 43.48
N ASP A 9 -22.96 -6.91 43.15
CA ASP A 9 -24.09 -6.11 43.63
C ASP A 9 -24.39 -6.44 45.10
N LYS A 10 -25.10 -5.54 45.81
CA LYS A 10 -25.47 -5.73 47.23
C LYS A 10 -26.39 -6.95 47.48
N LYS A 11 -26.82 -7.68 46.44
CA LYS A 11 -27.70 -8.85 46.51
C LYS A 11 -27.00 -10.16 46.15
N GLY A 12 -25.68 -10.16 45.97
CA GLY A 12 -24.91 -11.38 45.71
C GLY A 12 -25.12 -11.98 44.31
N ARG A 13 -25.69 -11.23 43.36
CA ARG A 13 -25.74 -11.68 41.96
C ARG A 13 -24.37 -11.44 41.31
N THR A 14 -23.84 -12.47 40.67
CA THR A 14 -22.63 -12.40 39.85
C THR A 14 -22.89 -11.40 38.71
N SER A 15 -22.27 -10.24 38.78
CA SER A 15 -22.42 -9.17 37.80
C SER A 15 -21.87 -9.56 36.43
N MET A 16 -22.49 -9.01 35.37
CA MET A 16 -22.01 -9.10 34.00
C MET A 16 -20.54 -8.71 33.93
N TYR A 17 -19.71 -9.54 33.30
CA TYR A 17 -18.33 -9.19 32.97
C TYR A 17 -18.33 -7.92 32.13
N GLN A 18 -17.69 -6.87 32.64
CA GLN A 18 -17.43 -5.64 31.91
C GLN A 18 -16.00 -5.63 31.41
N TYR A 19 -15.82 -5.30 30.13
CA TYR A 19 -14.51 -5.22 29.49
C TYR A 19 -14.16 -3.76 29.23
N GLN A 20 -12.89 -3.43 29.42
CA GLN A 20 -12.39 -2.10 29.11
C GLN A 20 -12.17 -1.93 27.60
N MET A 21 -12.64 -0.79 27.09
CA MET A 21 -12.54 -0.36 25.71
C MET A 21 -12.14 1.12 25.72
N GLY A 22 -10.84 1.39 25.57
CA GLY A 22 -10.29 2.73 25.82
C GLY A 22 -10.59 3.20 27.25
N ASN A 23 -11.32 4.32 27.37
CA ASN A 23 -11.74 4.90 28.66
C ASN A 23 -13.16 4.45 29.09
N ALA A 24 -13.80 3.56 28.34
CA ALA A 24 -15.16 3.12 28.60
C ALA A 24 -15.25 1.62 28.92
N LEU A 25 -16.40 1.19 29.43
CA LEU A 25 -16.70 -0.22 29.71
C LEU A 25 -17.82 -0.71 28.79
N THR A 26 -17.70 -1.93 28.28
CA THR A 26 -18.74 -2.61 27.49
C THR A 26 -19.20 -3.90 28.18
N ALA A 27 -20.49 -4.20 28.06
CA ALA A 27 -21.09 -5.47 28.48
C ALA A 27 -21.16 -6.52 27.34
N LEU A 28 -20.77 -6.13 26.11
CA LEU A 28 -20.74 -7.02 24.95
C LEU A 28 -19.77 -8.18 25.20
N GLN A 29 -20.23 -9.41 24.97
CA GLN A 29 -19.46 -10.61 25.28
C GLN A 29 -18.78 -11.17 24.04
N PRO A 30 -17.51 -11.58 24.12
CA PRO A 30 -16.80 -12.21 23.01
C PRO A 30 -17.44 -13.54 22.61
N THR A 31 -17.32 -13.92 21.34
CA THR A 31 -17.68 -15.27 20.87
C THR A 31 -16.47 -16.19 20.67
N ILE A 32 -15.26 -15.68 20.89
CA ILE A 32 -14.01 -16.35 20.54
C ILE A 32 -13.41 -17.24 21.63
N ASP A 33 -14.02 -17.30 22.81
CA ASP A 33 -13.58 -18.19 23.89
C ASP A 33 -14.42 -19.47 23.92
N PHE A 34 -13.76 -20.61 23.66
CA PHE A 34 -14.38 -21.93 23.67
C PHE A 34 -14.25 -22.66 25.01
N SER A 35 -13.42 -22.16 25.93
CA SER A 35 -13.14 -22.83 27.21
C SER A 35 -14.40 -23.01 28.06
N ALA A 36 -15.33 -22.06 27.99
CA ALA A 36 -16.62 -22.10 28.69
C ALA A 36 -17.68 -22.99 27.99
N LEU A 37 -17.47 -23.38 26.73
CA LEU A 37 -18.47 -24.07 25.90
C LEU A 37 -18.29 -25.59 25.83
N LEU A 38 -17.20 -26.11 26.39
CA LEU A 38 -16.80 -27.51 26.23
C LEU A 38 -17.05 -28.26 27.55
N PRO A 39 -18.15 -29.03 27.66
CA PRO A 39 -18.41 -29.83 28.85
C PRO A 39 -17.36 -30.93 28.99
N ARG A 40 -16.88 -31.15 30.22
CA ARG A 40 -16.04 -32.31 30.56
C ARG A 40 -16.88 -33.58 30.37
N GLY A 41 -16.57 -34.38 29.34
CA GLY A 41 -17.06 -35.76 29.22
C GLY A 41 -18.31 -36.02 28.38
N THR A 42 -18.66 -35.17 27.40
CA THR A 42 -19.76 -35.52 26.46
C THR A 42 -19.38 -36.66 25.50
N PRO A 43 -20.31 -37.60 25.22
CA PRO A 43 -20.09 -38.69 24.26
C PRO A 43 -19.77 -38.16 22.86
N SER A 44 -18.98 -38.94 22.10
CA SER A 44 -18.46 -38.56 20.79
C SER A 44 -19.56 -38.37 19.76
N GLN A 45 -20.05 -37.14 19.62
CA GLN A 45 -20.87 -36.76 18.47
C GLN A 45 -20.00 -36.80 17.19
N PRO A 46 -20.55 -37.21 16.05
CA PRO A 46 -19.83 -37.15 14.78
C PRO A 46 -19.42 -35.69 14.48
N CYS A 47 -18.24 -35.52 13.88
CA CYS A 47 -17.73 -34.22 13.48
C CYS A 47 -18.57 -33.67 12.31
N VAL A 48 -19.09 -32.45 12.43
CA VAL A 48 -19.97 -31.84 11.42
C VAL A 48 -19.31 -31.64 10.05
N VAL A 49 -17.98 -31.48 10.01
CA VAL A 49 -17.21 -31.35 8.75
C VAL A 49 -16.58 -32.68 8.31
N GLY A 50 -16.92 -33.80 8.97
CA GLY A 50 -16.35 -35.11 8.67
C GLY A 50 -14.96 -35.34 9.28
N PRO A 51 -14.31 -36.47 8.93
CA PRO A 51 -12.97 -36.80 9.41
C PRO A 51 -11.90 -35.87 8.81
N PRO A 52 -10.82 -35.59 9.55
CA PRO A 52 -9.73 -34.78 9.04
C PRO A 52 -8.83 -35.62 8.11
N PRO A 53 -7.93 -34.97 7.35
CA PRO A 53 -6.85 -35.66 6.67
C PRO A 53 -6.08 -36.61 7.61
N PRO A 54 -5.61 -37.78 7.14
CA PRO A 54 -4.97 -38.79 8.00
C PRO A 54 -3.83 -38.27 8.86
N ALA A 55 -3.02 -37.34 8.33
CA ALA A 55 -1.91 -36.70 9.04
C ALA A 55 -2.34 -35.90 10.28
N LEU A 56 -3.61 -35.49 10.37
CA LEU A 56 -4.15 -34.68 11.45
C LEU A 56 -5.04 -35.47 12.41
N ALA A 57 -5.17 -36.79 12.22
CA ALA A 57 -6.02 -37.64 13.04
C ALA A 57 -5.62 -37.63 14.53
N GLY A 58 -4.32 -37.48 14.83
CA GLY A 58 -3.78 -37.46 16.21
C GLY A 58 -4.21 -36.25 17.05
N VAL A 59 -4.68 -35.17 16.43
CA VAL A 59 -5.20 -33.96 17.10
C VAL A 59 -6.69 -33.74 16.81
N HIS A 60 -7.39 -34.77 16.31
CA HIS A 60 -8.79 -34.63 15.95
C HIS A 60 -9.69 -34.42 17.17
N ALA A 61 -10.40 -33.30 17.18
CA ALA A 61 -11.25 -32.85 18.27
C ALA A 61 -12.68 -32.54 17.77
N PRO A 62 -13.54 -33.55 17.54
CA PRO A 62 -14.92 -33.35 17.07
C PRO A 62 -15.73 -32.39 17.94
N VAL A 63 -15.56 -32.47 19.27
CA VAL A 63 -16.29 -31.65 20.25
C VAL A 63 -15.97 -30.17 20.05
N LEU A 64 -14.69 -29.83 19.82
CA LEU A 64 -14.25 -28.46 19.55
C LEU A 64 -14.81 -27.93 18.23
N ILE A 65 -14.72 -28.71 17.16
CA ILE A 65 -15.28 -28.32 15.85
C ILE A 65 -16.80 -28.12 15.95
N ASN A 66 -17.51 -29.03 16.61
CA ASN A 66 -18.96 -28.92 16.76
C ASN A 66 -19.36 -27.70 17.62
N ALA A 67 -18.56 -27.35 18.63
CA ALA A 67 -18.74 -26.11 19.40
C ALA A 67 -18.49 -24.87 18.55
N TRP A 68 -17.42 -24.87 17.76
CA TRP A 68 -17.11 -23.80 16.80
C TRP A 68 -18.22 -23.61 15.77
N HIS A 69 -18.70 -24.70 15.17
CA HIS A 69 -19.85 -24.69 14.27
C HIS A 69 -21.10 -24.08 14.91
N LYS A 70 -21.43 -24.45 16.16
CA LYS A 70 -22.56 -23.86 16.91
C LYS A 70 -22.38 -22.37 17.17
N VAL A 71 -21.16 -21.91 17.48
CA VAL A 71 -20.86 -20.47 17.62
C VAL A 71 -21.05 -19.76 16.29
N LEU A 72 -20.52 -20.31 15.19
CA LEU A 72 -20.68 -19.74 13.85
C LEU A 72 -22.15 -19.63 13.46
N LEU A 73 -22.95 -20.69 13.62
CA LEU A 73 -24.38 -20.65 13.32
C LEU A 73 -25.10 -19.54 14.09
N ARG A 74 -24.79 -19.36 15.39
CA ARG A 74 -25.35 -18.26 16.20
C ARG A 74 -24.93 -16.89 15.65
N CYS A 75 -23.65 -16.70 15.36
CA CYS A 75 -23.14 -15.45 14.78
C CYS A 75 -23.77 -15.16 13.41
N LEU A 76 -23.94 -16.17 12.55
CA LEU A 76 -24.53 -15.98 11.22
C LEU A 76 -26.05 -15.73 11.28
N ALA A 77 -26.74 -16.29 12.28
CA ALA A 77 -28.15 -16.05 12.53
C ALA A 77 -28.40 -14.67 13.15
N GLN A 78 -27.52 -14.22 14.04
CA GLN A 78 -27.56 -12.91 14.71
C GLN A 78 -26.20 -12.22 14.58
N PRO A 79 -25.90 -11.64 13.41
CA PRO A 79 -24.56 -11.10 13.10
C PRO A 79 -24.23 -9.81 13.81
N THR A 80 -25.18 -9.25 14.57
CA THR A 80 -25.00 -7.96 15.24
C THR A 80 -25.66 -7.98 16.62
N GLN A 81 -25.01 -7.38 17.61
CA GLN A 81 -25.60 -7.00 18.88
C GLN A 81 -25.42 -5.49 19.09
N LEU A 82 -26.45 -4.81 19.58
CA LEU A 82 -26.45 -3.37 19.80
C LEU A 82 -26.39 -3.09 21.31
N GLU A 83 -25.40 -2.30 21.74
CA GLU A 83 -25.35 -1.73 23.08
C GLU A 83 -25.57 -0.22 22.97
N LEU A 84 -26.64 0.28 23.62
CA LEU A 84 -26.92 1.70 23.78
C LEU A 84 -26.74 2.04 25.26
N ARG A 85 -25.67 2.76 25.61
CA ARG A 85 -25.36 3.08 27.01
C ARG A 85 -24.79 4.48 27.13
N ALA A 86 -25.38 5.31 28.00
CA ALA A 86 -24.96 6.68 28.24
C ALA A 86 -24.79 7.53 26.96
N GLY A 87 -25.72 7.37 26.00
CA GLY A 87 -25.68 8.07 24.70
C GLY A 87 -24.65 7.52 23.71
N GLN A 88 -23.81 6.56 24.10
CA GLN A 88 -22.91 5.86 23.18
C GLN A 88 -23.63 4.70 22.52
N ARG A 89 -23.39 4.56 21.21
CA ARG A 89 -23.91 3.47 20.39
C ARG A 89 -22.77 2.55 19.98
N ARG A 90 -22.87 1.28 20.34
CA ARG A 90 -21.88 0.26 19.99
C ARG A 90 -22.53 -0.89 19.25
N VAL A 91 -21.94 -1.29 18.14
CA VAL A 91 -22.40 -2.41 17.33
C VAL A 91 -21.35 -3.50 17.36
N HIS A 92 -21.69 -4.62 18.01
CA HIS A 92 -20.86 -5.81 18.01
C HIS A 92 -21.17 -6.65 16.79
N VAL A 93 -20.21 -6.78 15.89
CA VAL A 93 -20.34 -7.52 14.63
C VAL A 93 -19.73 -8.91 14.78
N LEU A 94 -20.55 -9.92 14.51
CA LEU A 94 -20.24 -11.36 14.46
C LEU A 94 -19.55 -11.89 15.73
N GLY A 95 -19.72 -11.19 16.86
CA GLY A 95 -19.04 -11.58 18.09
C GLY A 95 -17.54 -11.26 18.12
N ALA A 96 -16.98 -10.68 17.04
CA ALA A 96 -15.54 -10.52 16.84
C ALA A 96 -15.06 -9.06 16.95
N ALA A 97 -15.84 -8.09 16.43
CA ALA A 97 -15.44 -6.69 16.37
C ALA A 97 -16.53 -5.75 16.89
N ILE A 98 -16.16 -4.71 17.64
CA ILE A 98 -17.07 -3.69 18.17
C ILE A 98 -16.81 -2.39 17.42
N PHE A 99 -17.86 -1.85 16.78
CA PHE A 99 -17.88 -0.50 16.20
C PHE A 99 -18.49 0.45 17.23
N ASP A 100 -17.67 1.32 17.80
CA ASP A 100 -18.04 2.32 18.80
C ASP A 100 -18.24 3.67 18.14
N PHE A 101 -19.46 4.20 18.20
CA PHE A 101 -19.84 5.47 17.57
C PHE A 101 -19.71 6.60 18.59
N ALA A 102 -18.86 7.57 18.28
CA ALA A 102 -18.73 8.80 19.04
C ALA A 102 -19.93 9.74 18.78
N SER A 103 -20.07 10.78 19.60
CA SER A 103 -21.17 11.75 19.51
C SER A 103 -21.13 12.60 18.25
N ASP A 104 -19.95 12.79 17.66
CA ASP A 104 -19.76 13.48 16.37
C ASP A 104 -20.03 12.56 15.15
N GLY A 105 -20.33 11.28 15.40
CA GLY A 105 -20.58 10.26 14.38
C GLY A 105 -19.33 9.52 13.90
N THR A 106 -18.13 9.91 14.34
CA THR A 106 -16.90 9.16 14.03
C THR A 106 -16.94 7.79 14.70
N ILE A 107 -16.22 6.83 14.12
CA ILE A 107 -16.30 5.43 14.54
C ILE A 107 -14.93 4.91 14.91
N GLN A 108 -14.84 4.26 16.06
CA GLN A 108 -13.66 3.49 16.45
C GLN A 108 -13.98 2.01 16.41
N VAL A 109 -13.02 1.19 15.99
CA VAL A 109 -13.22 -0.26 15.92
C VAL A 109 -12.26 -0.97 16.86
N TYR A 110 -12.81 -1.90 17.62
CA TYR A 110 -12.09 -2.76 18.54
C TYR A 110 -12.32 -4.21 18.15
N VAL A 111 -11.30 -5.06 18.28
CA VAL A 111 -11.42 -6.51 18.05
C VAL A 111 -11.05 -7.28 19.30
N TRP A 112 -11.72 -8.41 19.51
CA TRP A 112 -11.35 -9.34 20.56
C TRP A 112 -10.06 -10.07 20.17
N GLN A 113 -9.05 -10.03 21.03
CA GLN A 113 -7.80 -10.75 20.86
C GLN A 113 -7.31 -11.31 22.20
N PHE A 114 -6.54 -12.39 22.14
CA PHE A 114 -5.80 -12.89 23.29
C PHE A 114 -4.49 -12.13 23.42
N ASN A 115 -4.21 -11.60 24.60
CA ASN A 115 -2.93 -10.95 24.89
C ASN A 115 -1.84 -11.99 25.25
N GLU A 116 -0.62 -11.52 25.54
CA GLU A 116 0.52 -12.35 25.94
C GLU A 116 0.26 -13.23 27.17
N CYS A 117 -0.62 -12.80 28.08
CA CYS A 117 -1.04 -13.58 29.24
C CYS A 117 -2.21 -14.52 28.94
N GLU A 118 -2.49 -14.75 27.66
CA GLU A 118 -3.65 -15.48 27.14
C GLU A 118 -5.01 -14.99 27.71
N ARG A 119 -5.10 -13.72 28.08
CA ARG A 119 -6.38 -13.13 28.51
C ARG A 119 -7.02 -12.43 27.35
N LEU A 120 -8.33 -12.53 27.29
CA LEU A 120 -9.07 -11.84 26.27
C LEU A 120 -9.14 -10.34 26.56
N ALA A 121 -8.83 -9.53 25.56
CA ALA A 121 -8.88 -8.08 25.62
C ALA A 121 -9.45 -7.50 24.32
N LEU A 122 -9.93 -6.27 24.38
CA LEU A 122 -10.27 -5.47 23.22
C LEU A 122 -9.05 -4.68 22.77
N VAL A 123 -8.67 -4.86 21.51
CA VAL A 123 -7.57 -4.13 20.88
C VAL A 123 -8.15 -3.18 19.86
N ARG A 124 -7.78 -1.90 19.94
CA ARG A 124 -8.19 -0.89 18.96
C ARG A 124 -7.49 -1.16 17.63
N LEU A 125 -8.26 -1.16 16.55
CA LEU A 125 -7.73 -1.17 15.20
C LEU A 125 -7.52 0.25 14.69
N GLU A 126 -6.49 0.43 13.88
CA GLU A 126 -6.29 1.67 13.13
C GLU A 126 -7.36 1.80 12.03
N ASP A 127 -7.93 2.99 11.87
CA ASP A 127 -9.01 3.24 10.90
C ASP A 127 -8.63 2.87 9.45
N GLN A 128 -7.34 2.95 9.10
CA GLN A 128 -6.83 2.56 7.78
C GLN A 128 -6.86 1.05 7.52
N SER A 129 -6.80 0.24 8.57
CA SER A 129 -6.85 -1.23 8.49
C SER A 129 -8.29 -1.74 8.33
N VAL A 130 -9.28 -0.95 8.75
CA VAL A 130 -10.68 -1.35 8.78
C VAL A 130 -11.35 -1.06 7.44
N VAL A 131 -11.92 -2.09 6.84
CA VAL A 131 -12.81 -1.98 5.69
C VAL A 131 -14.23 -1.69 6.17
N VAL A 132 -14.86 -0.66 5.62
CA VAL A 132 -16.24 -0.26 5.95
C VAL A 132 -17.24 -0.75 4.92
N GLN A 133 -16.83 -0.84 3.65
CA GLN A 133 -17.71 -1.33 2.60
C GLN A 133 -17.76 -2.86 2.62
N GLY A 134 -18.98 -3.39 2.75
CA GLY A 134 -19.22 -4.84 2.67
C GLY A 134 -18.76 -5.63 3.90
N VAL A 135 -18.75 -5.01 5.10
CA VAL A 135 -18.44 -5.70 6.36
C VAL A 135 -19.35 -6.92 6.56
N PRO A 136 -18.79 -8.10 6.90
CA PRO A 136 -17.36 -8.37 7.07
C PRO A 136 -16.66 -8.54 5.71
N HIS A 137 -15.45 -8.01 5.62
CA HIS A 137 -14.59 -8.25 4.48
C HIS A 137 -14.04 -9.69 4.55
N GLN A 138 -14.35 -10.49 3.53
CA GLN A 138 -13.97 -11.91 3.46
C GLN A 138 -14.35 -12.70 4.73
N ALA A 139 -13.55 -13.68 5.12
CA ALA A 139 -13.72 -14.50 6.32
C ALA A 139 -12.79 -14.09 7.48
N LEU A 140 -12.12 -12.93 7.40
CA LEU A 140 -11.13 -12.47 8.39
C LEU A 140 -11.70 -12.38 9.81
N TRP A 141 -13.01 -12.16 9.94
CA TRP A 141 -13.70 -12.17 11.24
C TRP A 141 -13.65 -13.53 11.95
N MET A 142 -13.38 -14.62 11.23
CA MET A 142 -13.23 -15.97 11.79
C MET A 142 -11.85 -16.18 12.42
N ASP A 143 -10.86 -15.33 12.17
CA ASP A 143 -9.49 -15.50 12.70
C ASP A 143 -9.46 -15.49 14.23
N GLY A 144 -10.28 -14.67 14.86
CA GLY A 144 -10.42 -14.67 16.33
C GLY A 144 -10.95 -16.01 16.85
N LEU A 145 -11.93 -16.60 16.15
CA LEU A 145 -12.46 -17.93 16.50
C LEU A 145 -11.39 -19.02 16.28
N ARG A 146 -10.62 -18.95 15.19
CA ARG A 146 -9.50 -19.88 14.95
C ARG A 146 -8.46 -19.79 16.06
N GLN A 147 -8.09 -18.59 16.48
CA GLN A 147 -7.16 -18.40 17.60
C GLN A 147 -7.71 -19.00 18.91
N GLY A 148 -8.99 -18.80 19.20
CA GLY A 148 -9.64 -19.42 20.35
C GLY A 148 -9.66 -20.95 20.30
N ALA A 149 -9.95 -21.52 19.12
CA ALA A 149 -9.93 -22.95 18.90
C ALA A 149 -8.51 -23.51 19.04
N LEU A 150 -7.52 -22.85 18.45
CA LEU A 150 -6.10 -23.22 18.54
C LEU A 150 -5.64 -23.28 19.98
N ARG A 151 -5.96 -22.24 20.76
CA ARG A 151 -5.61 -22.17 22.17
C ARG A 151 -6.20 -23.35 22.95
N THR A 152 -7.48 -23.63 22.75
CA THR A 152 -8.16 -24.75 23.40
C THR A 152 -7.50 -26.07 23.01
N LEU A 153 -7.17 -26.26 21.73
CA LEU A 153 -6.56 -27.48 21.22
C LEU A 153 -5.14 -27.69 21.78
N ARG A 154 -4.33 -26.62 21.88
CA ARG A 154 -2.99 -26.66 22.49
C ARG A 154 -3.00 -27.09 23.96
N GLN A 155 -4.07 -26.78 24.69
CA GLN A 155 -4.26 -27.24 26.07
C GLN A 155 -4.58 -28.75 26.13
N TRP A 156 -5.11 -29.33 25.06
CA TRP A 156 -5.43 -30.76 25.00
C TRP A 156 -4.28 -31.59 24.42
N HIS A 157 -3.46 -30.99 23.54
CA HIS A 157 -2.37 -31.65 22.82
C HIS A 157 -1.04 -30.91 23.03
N HIS A 158 -0.51 -30.96 24.26
CA HIS A 158 0.77 -30.35 24.59
C HIS A 158 1.92 -30.88 23.71
N GLY A 159 2.77 -29.97 23.22
CA GLY A 159 3.93 -30.30 22.39
C GLY A 159 3.64 -30.58 20.91
N GLN A 160 2.41 -30.36 20.43
CA GLN A 160 2.00 -30.59 19.04
C GLN A 160 1.54 -29.30 18.33
N ASP A 161 2.27 -28.19 18.55
CA ASP A 161 1.84 -26.85 18.12
C ASP A 161 1.60 -26.72 16.61
N ASP A 162 2.50 -27.27 15.79
CA ASP A 162 2.40 -27.19 14.33
C ASP A 162 1.21 -28.01 13.80
N LEU A 163 0.97 -29.19 14.38
CA LEU A 163 -0.19 -30.02 14.04
C LEU A 163 -1.49 -29.34 14.46
N CYS A 164 -1.54 -28.73 15.64
CA CYS A 164 -2.70 -27.97 16.11
C CYS A 164 -3.01 -26.79 15.18
N GLN A 165 -1.99 -26.03 14.78
CA GLN A 165 -2.11 -24.90 13.86
C GLN A 165 -2.63 -25.35 12.48
N THR A 166 -2.09 -26.44 11.96
CA THR A 166 -2.54 -27.02 10.67
C THR A 166 -3.99 -27.51 10.77
N TYR A 167 -4.33 -28.18 11.87
CA TYR A 167 -5.68 -28.71 12.10
C TYR A 167 -6.75 -27.62 12.19
N VAL A 168 -6.52 -26.55 12.97
CA VAL A 168 -7.51 -25.47 13.06
C VAL A 168 -7.65 -24.69 11.75
N THR A 169 -6.60 -24.63 10.94
CA THR A 169 -6.64 -24.00 9.61
C THR A 169 -7.50 -24.84 8.66
N TRP A 170 -7.30 -26.15 8.64
CA TRP A 170 -8.18 -27.08 7.91
C TRP A 170 -9.64 -26.97 8.39
N ALA A 171 -9.86 -26.98 9.71
CA ALA A 171 -11.20 -26.89 10.28
C ALA A 171 -11.88 -25.56 9.95
N GLN A 172 -11.14 -24.43 9.98
CA GLN A 172 -11.64 -23.12 9.55
C GLN A 172 -12.12 -23.18 8.11
N GLN A 173 -11.30 -23.71 7.21
CA GLN A 173 -11.63 -23.80 5.78
C GLN A 173 -12.87 -24.65 5.56
N ALA A 174 -12.94 -25.84 6.18
CA ALA A 174 -14.09 -26.73 6.06
C ALA A 174 -15.38 -26.09 6.60
N LEU A 175 -15.31 -25.38 7.74
CA LEU A 175 -16.46 -24.65 8.29
C LEU A 175 -16.86 -23.45 7.43
N GLN A 176 -15.89 -22.74 6.84
CA GLN A 176 -16.13 -21.64 5.93
C GLN A 176 -16.85 -22.13 4.67
N ASP A 177 -16.39 -23.22 4.05
CA ASP A 177 -17.02 -23.79 2.86
C ASP A 177 -18.45 -24.29 3.16
N LEU A 178 -18.66 -24.86 4.35
CA LEU A 178 -19.96 -25.32 4.80
C LEU A 178 -20.96 -24.18 5.07
N LEU A 179 -20.50 -23.08 5.70
CA LEU A 179 -21.40 -22.08 6.29
C LEU A 179 -21.39 -20.70 5.60
N TRP A 180 -20.30 -20.32 4.92
CA TRP A 180 -20.06 -18.96 4.44
C TRP A 180 -20.30 -18.80 2.93
N THR A 181 -21.41 -19.37 2.46
CA THR A 181 -21.81 -19.32 1.04
C THR A 181 -22.15 -17.89 0.59
N PRO A 182 -22.16 -17.59 -0.73
CA PRO A 182 -22.47 -16.25 -1.24
C PRO A 182 -23.81 -15.69 -0.77
N SER A 183 -24.83 -16.55 -0.61
CA SER A 183 -26.15 -16.15 -0.11
C SER A 183 -26.11 -15.77 1.37
N VAL A 184 -25.36 -16.51 2.20
CA VAL A 184 -25.13 -16.17 3.61
C VAL A 184 -24.35 -14.87 3.74
N GLN A 185 -23.30 -14.69 2.93
CA GLN A 185 -22.51 -13.45 2.88
C GLN A 185 -23.40 -12.24 2.58
N ALA A 186 -24.22 -12.30 1.52
CA ALA A 186 -25.11 -11.21 1.15
C ALA A 186 -26.11 -10.88 2.26
N ARG A 187 -26.71 -11.90 2.89
CA ARG A 187 -27.64 -11.73 4.02
C ARG A 187 -26.98 -11.08 5.23
N VAL A 188 -25.81 -11.57 5.63
CA VAL A 188 -25.07 -11.07 6.80
C VAL A 188 -24.60 -9.64 6.56
N ARG A 189 -24.00 -9.35 5.39
CA ARG A 189 -23.59 -7.99 4.99
C ARG A 189 -24.75 -7.01 5.01
N ARG A 190 -25.92 -7.41 4.48
CA ARG A 190 -27.13 -6.57 4.50
C ARG A 190 -27.54 -6.23 5.93
N ARG A 191 -27.62 -7.23 6.82
CA ARG A 191 -27.99 -7.03 8.23
C ARG A 191 -27.00 -6.11 8.96
N ILE A 192 -25.70 -6.35 8.76
CA ILE A 192 -24.66 -5.51 9.35
C ILE A 192 -24.74 -4.08 8.82
N ALA A 193 -24.89 -3.88 7.51
CA ALA A 193 -25.04 -2.55 6.92
C ALA A 193 -26.25 -1.80 7.49
N THR A 194 -27.40 -2.48 7.62
CA THR A 194 -28.59 -1.90 8.25
C THR A 194 -28.35 -1.48 9.69
N VAL A 195 -27.66 -2.32 10.48
CA VAL A 195 -27.42 -2.02 11.90
C VAL A 195 -26.31 -1.01 12.10
N LEU A 196 -25.28 -0.99 11.27
CA LEU A 196 -24.25 0.07 11.27
C LEU A 196 -24.83 1.41 10.83
N ALA A 197 -25.84 1.41 9.95
CA ALA A 197 -26.61 2.59 9.54
C ALA A 197 -25.72 3.77 9.12
N LEU A 198 -24.64 3.46 8.40
CA LEU A 198 -23.73 4.48 7.89
C LEU A 198 -24.44 5.28 6.81
N GLU A 199 -24.26 6.59 6.85
CA GLU A 199 -24.93 7.49 5.91
C GLU A 199 -24.43 7.29 4.47
N PRO A 200 -25.32 6.92 3.52
CA PRO A 200 -24.92 6.65 2.13
C PRO A 200 -24.22 7.83 1.47
N ALA A 201 -24.71 9.06 1.66
CA ALA A 201 -24.10 10.25 1.07
C ALA A 201 -22.64 10.46 1.55
N LEU A 202 -22.35 10.19 2.82
CA LEU A 202 -20.99 10.30 3.34
C LEU A 202 -20.09 9.16 2.85
N LEU A 203 -20.64 7.97 2.64
CA LEU A 203 -19.91 6.85 2.03
C LEU A 203 -19.52 7.17 0.59
N ASP A 204 -20.41 7.78 -0.19
CA ASP A 204 -20.15 8.16 -1.58
C ASP A 204 -19.05 9.23 -1.66
N ILE A 205 -19.08 10.22 -0.79
CA ILE A 205 -17.99 11.22 -0.66
C ILE A 205 -16.69 10.53 -0.21
N ALA A 206 -16.76 9.61 0.76
CA ALA A 206 -15.59 8.90 1.27
C ALA A 206 -14.88 8.06 0.18
N GLN A 207 -15.64 7.42 -0.71
CA GLN A 207 -15.09 6.70 -1.87
C GLN A 207 -14.30 7.64 -2.79
N ARG A 208 -14.77 8.88 -2.95
CA ARG A 208 -14.14 9.89 -3.81
C ARG A 208 -12.91 10.52 -3.20
N ILE A 209 -12.56 10.24 -1.94
CA ILE A 209 -11.37 10.81 -1.27
C ILE A 209 -10.37 9.76 -0.80
N GLN A 210 -10.53 8.48 -1.16
CA GLN A 210 -9.53 7.47 -0.81
C GLN A 210 -8.20 7.78 -1.50
N LEU A 211 -7.27 8.30 -0.69
CA LEU A 211 -5.89 8.58 -1.09
C LEU A 211 -5.11 7.26 -0.98
N ALA A 212 -5.10 6.48 -2.05
CA ALA A 212 -4.25 5.30 -2.16
C ALA A 212 -3.69 5.18 -3.60
N PRO A 213 -2.46 4.65 -3.76
CA PRO A 213 -1.78 4.49 -5.06
C PRO A 213 -2.51 3.63 -6.09
N ALA A 214 -3.49 2.83 -5.66
CA ALA A 214 -4.28 1.94 -6.48
C ALA A 214 -5.75 2.10 -6.07
N PRO A 215 -6.73 1.69 -6.92
CA PRO A 215 -8.12 1.59 -6.49
C PRO A 215 -8.22 0.56 -5.36
N VAL A 216 -8.10 1.02 -4.11
CA VAL A 216 -8.36 0.21 -2.92
C VAL A 216 -9.87 0.08 -2.79
N LEU A 217 -10.46 -0.71 -3.68
CA LEU A 217 -11.60 -1.48 -3.26
C LEU A 217 -11.06 -2.49 -2.24
N PRO A 218 -11.50 -2.45 -0.97
CA PRO A 218 -12.72 -1.79 -0.47
C PRO A 218 -12.50 -0.48 0.35
N LEU A 219 -13.55 0.35 0.47
CA LEU A 219 -13.56 1.60 1.25
C LEU A 219 -13.07 1.39 2.70
N ARG A 220 -12.12 2.24 3.14
CA ARG A 220 -11.53 2.22 4.48
C ARG A 220 -12.19 3.19 5.46
N LEU A 221 -12.11 2.89 6.75
CA LEU A 221 -12.78 3.67 7.81
C LEU A 221 -12.19 5.07 7.99
N ASN A 222 -10.88 5.21 7.76
CA ASN A 222 -10.21 6.51 7.85
C ASN A 222 -10.82 7.56 6.90
N ALA A 223 -11.20 7.16 5.68
CA ALA A 223 -11.85 8.03 4.72
C ALA A 223 -13.26 8.43 5.20
N TYR A 224 -14.03 7.47 5.71
CA TYR A 224 -15.37 7.74 6.26
C TYR A 224 -15.31 8.69 7.47
N ASN A 225 -14.46 8.38 8.46
CA ASN A 225 -14.28 9.23 9.64
C ASN A 225 -13.80 10.63 9.28
N HIS A 226 -12.97 10.76 8.25
CA HIS A 226 -12.55 12.06 7.74
C HIS A 226 -13.73 12.86 7.18
N VAL A 227 -14.61 12.24 6.38
CA VAL A 227 -15.83 12.89 5.89
C VAL A 227 -16.76 13.29 7.03
N VAL A 228 -16.92 12.43 8.04
CA VAL A 228 -17.75 12.73 9.21
C VAL A 228 -17.20 13.91 10.02
N ALA A 229 -15.88 13.97 10.25
CA ALA A 229 -15.26 15.05 11.00
C ALA A 229 -15.49 16.44 10.35
N TYR A 230 -15.56 16.50 9.02
CA TYR A 230 -15.78 17.74 8.25
C TYR A 230 -17.13 17.73 7.52
N ARG A 231 -18.14 17.08 8.09
CA ARG A 231 -19.39 16.74 7.42
C ARG A 231 -20.08 17.92 6.75
N GLN A 232 -20.22 19.04 7.46
CA GLN A 232 -20.92 20.21 6.94
C GLN A 232 -20.25 20.73 5.66
N ASP A 233 -18.92 20.81 5.67
CA ASP A 233 -18.14 21.30 4.54
C ASP A 233 -18.23 20.35 3.34
N TYR A 234 -18.16 19.05 3.58
CA TYR A 234 -18.31 18.04 2.52
C TYR A 234 -19.70 18.05 1.89
N VAL A 235 -20.76 18.14 2.70
CA VAL A 235 -22.14 18.18 2.20
C VAL A 235 -22.39 19.45 1.37
N THR A 236 -21.82 20.58 1.76
CA THR A 236 -21.90 21.82 0.97
C THR A 236 -21.11 21.69 -0.32
N LEU A 237 -19.86 21.23 -0.26
CA LEU A 237 -19.01 21.04 -1.44
C LEU A 237 -19.61 20.05 -2.44
N ASP A 238 -20.22 18.96 -1.97
CA ASP A 238 -20.81 17.97 -2.87
C ASP A 238 -21.96 18.54 -3.70
N ARG A 239 -22.69 19.52 -3.16
CA ARG A 239 -23.76 20.23 -3.87
C ARG A 239 -23.24 21.34 -4.78
N GLU A 240 -22.25 22.10 -4.34
CA GLU A 240 -21.85 23.35 -5.00
C GLU A 240 -20.64 23.20 -5.93
N ALA A 241 -19.66 22.39 -5.53
CA ALA A 241 -18.40 22.22 -6.24
C ALA A 241 -17.80 20.81 -6.02
N PRO A 242 -18.52 19.73 -6.40
CA PRO A 242 -18.11 18.37 -6.09
C PRO A 242 -16.70 18.07 -6.61
N GLN A 243 -16.30 18.61 -7.76
CA GLN A 243 -14.99 18.43 -8.37
C GLN A 243 -13.79 18.89 -7.50
N LEU A 244 -14.04 19.66 -6.44
CA LEU A 244 -13.03 20.13 -5.48
C LEU A 244 -12.88 19.23 -4.23
N ILE A 245 -13.75 18.22 -4.06
CA ILE A 245 -13.74 17.32 -2.90
C ILE A 245 -12.37 16.64 -2.67
N PRO A 246 -11.68 16.10 -3.70
CA PRO A 246 -10.36 15.50 -3.51
C PRO A 246 -9.33 16.48 -2.94
N LEU A 247 -9.32 17.72 -3.45
CA LEU A 247 -8.44 18.78 -2.92
C LEU A 247 -8.83 19.17 -1.50
N TYR A 248 -10.12 19.30 -1.21
CA TYR A 248 -10.58 19.61 0.14
C TYR A 248 -10.13 18.55 1.15
N ALA A 249 -10.18 17.26 0.79
CA ALA A 249 -9.71 16.17 1.65
C ALA A 249 -8.23 16.24 2.05
N LEU A 250 -7.41 16.91 1.24
CA LEU A 250 -6.01 17.16 1.56
C LEU A 250 -5.83 18.40 2.44
N LEU A 251 -6.71 19.40 2.32
CA LEU A 251 -6.60 20.69 2.99
C LEU A 251 -7.41 20.80 4.30
N ALA A 252 -8.45 19.99 4.49
CA ALA A 252 -9.51 20.20 5.49
C ALA A 252 -8.98 20.54 6.91
N ARG A 253 -7.92 19.87 7.35
CA ARG A 253 -7.30 20.09 8.66
C ARG A 253 -6.73 21.49 8.86
N GLU A 254 -6.28 22.15 7.80
CA GLU A 254 -5.62 23.45 7.84
C GLU A 254 -6.56 24.64 7.54
N LEU A 255 -7.80 24.37 7.09
CA LEU A 255 -8.74 25.41 6.64
C LEU A 255 -9.54 26.07 7.77
N GLY A 256 -9.43 25.62 9.02
CA GLY A 256 -10.16 26.18 10.18
C GLY A 256 -11.68 25.94 10.10
N GLY A 257 -12.50 26.80 10.71
CA GLY A 257 -13.93 26.50 10.98
C GLY A 257 -14.99 27.58 10.72
N ALA A 258 -14.72 28.68 10.00
CA ALA A 258 -15.74 29.70 9.71
C ALA A 258 -15.63 30.27 8.29
N GLY A 259 -16.76 30.38 7.59
CA GLY A 259 -16.87 30.94 6.23
C GLY A 259 -17.06 29.89 5.13
N GLU A 260 -17.29 30.36 3.91
CA GLU A 260 -17.53 29.50 2.73
C GLU A 260 -16.30 28.62 2.42
N VAL A 261 -16.51 27.32 2.22
CA VAL A 261 -15.44 26.34 2.05
C VAL A 261 -14.54 26.66 0.85
N THR A 262 -15.13 27.01 -0.30
CA THR A 262 -14.35 27.30 -1.51
C THR A 262 -13.50 28.56 -1.35
N ALA A 263 -14.03 29.58 -0.67
CA ALA A 263 -13.31 30.80 -0.35
C ALA A 263 -12.13 30.54 0.60
N ARG A 264 -12.32 29.69 1.61
CA ARG A 264 -11.24 29.26 2.51
C ARG A 264 -10.15 28.49 1.79
N MET A 265 -10.52 27.52 0.94
CA MET A 265 -9.58 26.77 0.11
C MET A 265 -8.76 27.71 -0.77
N LYS A 266 -9.43 28.64 -1.47
CA LYS A 266 -8.76 29.64 -2.32
C LYS A 266 -7.81 30.52 -1.52
N ALA A 267 -8.25 31.04 -0.38
CA ALA A 267 -7.44 31.92 0.47
C ALA A 267 -6.22 31.19 1.04
N TYR A 268 -6.38 29.93 1.46
CA TYR A 268 -5.26 29.08 1.87
C TYR A 268 -4.25 28.92 0.73
N LEU A 269 -4.70 28.48 -0.44
CA LEU A 269 -3.82 28.23 -1.57
C LEU A 269 -3.14 29.51 -2.09
N CYS A 270 -3.83 30.65 -2.09
CA CYS A 270 -3.21 31.93 -2.46
C CYS A 270 -2.12 32.39 -1.48
N ARG A 271 -2.22 32.07 -0.18
CA ARG A 271 -1.13 32.28 0.79
C ARG A 271 0.07 31.37 0.53
N HIS A 272 -0.12 30.28 -0.19
CA HIS A 272 0.91 29.35 -0.65
C HIS A 272 1.21 29.51 -2.15
N ASP A 273 1.20 30.76 -2.63
CA ASP A 273 1.59 31.14 -3.99
C ASP A 273 0.77 30.52 -5.14
N LEU A 274 -0.43 30.00 -4.87
CA LEU A 274 -1.33 29.56 -5.92
C LEU A 274 -1.91 30.77 -6.66
N LYS A 275 -1.62 30.87 -7.96
CA LYS A 275 -2.12 31.95 -8.81
C LYS A 275 -3.65 31.81 -9.01
N PRO A 276 -4.42 32.92 -9.05
CA PRO A 276 -5.87 32.87 -9.30
C PRO A 276 -6.28 32.16 -10.60
N ALA A 277 -5.41 32.15 -11.61
CA ALA A 277 -5.65 31.42 -12.85
C ALA A 277 -5.70 29.89 -12.63
N LEU A 278 -4.84 29.35 -11.77
CA LEU A 278 -4.87 27.93 -11.44
C LEU A 278 -6.11 27.57 -10.60
N TRP A 279 -6.52 28.42 -9.66
CA TRP A 279 -7.79 28.21 -8.95
C TRP A 279 -8.98 28.08 -9.91
N ARG A 280 -9.09 28.99 -10.89
CA ARG A 280 -10.14 28.93 -11.93
C ARG A 280 -10.06 27.63 -12.75
N LEU A 281 -8.84 27.17 -13.05
CA LEU A 281 -8.63 25.89 -13.73
C LEU A 281 -9.13 24.71 -12.89
N LEU A 282 -8.79 24.66 -11.59
CA LEU A 282 -9.24 23.59 -10.68
C LEU A 282 -10.76 23.58 -10.53
N CYS A 283 -11.41 24.75 -10.44
CA CYS A 283 -12.87 24.84 -10.41
C CYS A 283 -13.52 24.32 -11.70
N ARG A 284 -12.87 24.48 -12.85
CA ARG A 284 -13.41 24.08 -14.16
C ARG A 284 -13.17 22.61 -14.48
N GLU A 285 -11.96 22.11 -14.21
CA GLU A 285 -11.52 20.77 -14.65
C GLU A 285 -11.47 19.74 -13.52
N GLY A 286 -11.56 20.18 -12.26
CA GLY A 286 -11.59 19.30 -11.10
C GLY A 286 -10.21 18.88 -10.59
N THR A 287 -10.24 18.08 -9.52
CA THR A 287 -9.04 17.75 -8.71
C THR A 287 -8.83 16.27 -8.46
N GLN A 288 -9.57 15.40 -9.16
CA GLN A 288 -9.49 13.94 -8.98
C GLN A 288 -8.11 13.36 -9.29
N TRP A 289 -7.37 13.98 -10.21
CA TRP A 289 -6.01 13.59 -10.59
C TRP A 289 -4.99 13.69 -9.44
N LEU A 290 -5.27 14.45 -8.37
CA LEU A 290 -4.38 14.55 -7.21
C LEU A 290 -4.22 13.20 -6.51
N GLN A 291 -5.26 12.35 -6.53
CA GLN A 291 -5.30 11.11 -5.77
C GLN A 291 -4.26 10.10 -6.23
N THR A 292 -4.13 9.91 -7.54
CA THR A 292 -3.13 9.01 -8.11
C THR A 292 -1.71 9.54 -7.88
N SER A 293 -1.56 10.87 -7.85
CA SER A 293 -0.28 11.55 -7.66
C SER A 293 0.21 11.52 -6.20
N CYS A 294 -0.71 11.39 -5.23
CA CYS A 294 -0.37 11.30 -3.80
C CYS A 294 0.53 10.10 -3.47
N SER A 295 0.49 9.04 -4.28
CA SER A 295 1.32 7.84 -4.09
C SER A 295 2.84 8.10 -4.12
N TYR A 296 3.26 9.21 -4.71
CA TYR A 296 4.66 9.57 -4.82
C TYR A 296 5.21 10.28 -3.56
N PHE A 297 4.34 10.62 -2.60
CA PHE A 297 4.69 11.42 -1.42
C PHE A 297 4.61 10.61 -0.12
N ASP A 298 5.50 10.91 0.81
CA ASP A 298 5.54 10.29 2.14
C ASP A 298 4.67 11.08 3.14
N PHE A 299 3.52 10.51 3.50
CA PHE A 299 2.59 11.12 4.46
C PHE A 299 2.96 10.89 5.93
N HIS A 300 4.07 10.21 6.24
CA HIS A 300 4.52 10.03 7.63
C HIS A 300 5.14 11.30 8.21
N GLU A 301 5.81 12.10 7.38
CA GLU A 301 6.53 13.30 7.83
C GLU A 301 5.87 14.60 7.34
N ASP A 302 5.23 14.59 6.16
CA ASP A 302 4.60 15.77 5.58
C ASP A 302 3.08 15.85 5.84
N THR A 303 2.58 17.06 6.01
CA THR A 303 1.13 17.28 6.12
C THR A 303 0.47 17.09 4.75
N ARG A 304 -0.75 16.55 4.73
CA ARG A 304 -1.53 16.40 3.48
C ARG A 304 -1.70 17.72 2.72
N ALA A 305 -1.78 18.84 3.45
CA ALA A 305 -1.91 20.15 2.86
C ALA A 305 -0.62 20.64 2.19
N ALA A 306 0.55 20.33 2.76
CA ALA A 306 1.83 20.61 2.13
C ALA A 306 1.97 19.83 0.81
N VAL A 307 1.66 18.53 0.82
CA VAL A 307 1.64 17.69 -0.38
C VAL A 307 0.70 18.24 -1.46
N ALA A 308 -0.50 18.70 -1.08
CA ALA A 308 -1.43 19.32 -2.02
C ALA A 308 -0.88 20.59 -2.67
N VAL A 309 -0.29 21.48 -1.87
CA VAL A 309 0.34 22.72 -2.37
C VAL A 309 1.45 22.38 -3.36
N GLU A 310 2.29 21.40 -3.03
CA GLU A 310 3.39 20.98 -3.87
C GLU A 310 2.91 20.35 -5.19
N LEU A 311 1.95 19.44 -5.15
CA LEU A 311 1.34 18.85 -6.35
C LEU A 311 0.72 19.91 -7.25
N LEU A 312 0.05 20.91 -6.68
CA LEU A 312 -0.52 22.03 -7.43
C LEU A 312 0.58 22.91 -8.05
N ALA A 313 1.71 23.11 -7.36
CA ALA A 313 2.85 23.83 -7.91
C ALA A 313 3.49 23.09 -9.10
N LEU A 314 3.61 21.76 -9.01
CA LEU A 314 4.11 20.90 -10.11
C LEU A 314 3.13 20.89 -11.29
N ALA A 315 1.82 20.76 -11.05
CA ALA A 315 0.83 20.83 -12.11
C ALA A 315 0.82 22.20 -12.82
N ARG A 316 1.03 23.29 -12.06
CA ARG A 316 1.16 24.65 -12.60
C ARG A 316 2.34 24.80 -13.56
N ALA A 317 3.38 23.97 -13.43
CA ALA A 317 4.56 24.05 -14.28
C ALA A 317 4.21 23.84 -15.76
N PHE A 318 3.14 23.09 -16.06
CA PHE A 318 2.62 22.87 -17.41
C PHE A 318 1.72 24.01 -17.94
N GLY A 319 1.49 25.04 -17.12
CA GLY A 319 0.61 26.17 -17.42
C GLY A 319 -0.72 26.11 -16.67
N THR A 320 -1.56 27.12 -16.91
CA THR A 320 -2.87 27.27 -16.24
C THR A 320 -4.04 27.40 -17.22
N ALA A 321 -3.79 27.22 -18.51
CA ALA A 321 -4.83 27.33 -19.54
C ALA A 321 -5.75 26.10 -19.54
N ARG A 322 -5.17 24.91 -19.35
CA ARG A 322 -5.81 23.60 -19.20
C ARG A 322 -4.93 22.72 -18.31
N LEU A 323 -5.51 21.68 -17.70
CA LEU A 323 -4.74 20.70 -16.97
C LEU A 323 -3.91 19.88 -17.96
N ALA A 324 -2.64 19.62 -17.61
CA ALA A 324 -1.81 18.73 -18.39
C ALA A 324 -2.42 17.31 -18.37
N PRO A 325 -2.30 16.54 -19.47
CA PRO A 325 -2.58 15.11 -19.42
C PRO A 325 -1.87 14.44 -18.24
N SER A 326 -2.55 13.49 -17.59
CA SER A 326 -2.04 12.85 -16.37
C SER A 326 -0.68 12.18 -16.56
N TRP A 327 -0.40 11.64 -17.75
CA TRP A 327 0.88 11.03 -18.08
C TRP A 327 2.04 12.03 -18.13
N LEU A 328 1.80 13.31 -18.46
CA LEU A 328 2.86 14.35 -18.37
C LEU A 328 3.26 14.62 -16.92
N LEU A 329 2.26 14.82 -16.06
CA LEU A 329 2.50 15.04 -14.64
C LEU A 329 3.16 13.80 -14.02
N HIS A 330 2.71 12.61 -14.40
CA HIS A 330 3.30 11.34 -13.96
C HIS A 330 4.78 11.24 -14.35
N GLY A 331 5.15 11.51 -15.60
CA GLY A 331 6.55 11.50 -16.04
C GLY A 331 7.43 12.49 -15.27
N LEU A 332 6.90 13.67 -14.92
CA LEU A 332 7.61 14.62 -14.05
C LEU A 332 7.78 14.09 -12.61
N LEU A 333 6.73 13.52 -12.02
CA LEU A 333 6.75 12.98 -10.65
C LEU A 333 7.74 11.81 -10.49
N GLN A 334 7.89 10.98 -11.52
CA GLN A 334 8.84 9.86 -11.53
C GLN A 334 10.31 10.31 -11.37
N LEU A 335 10.65 11.53 -11.77
CA LEU A 335 12.00 12.07 -11.54
C LEU A 335 12.24 12.43 -10.07
N GLY A 336 11.17 12.82 -9.35
CA GLY A 336 11.21 13.30 -7.98
C GLY A 336 11.16 12.18 -6.94
N GLY A 337 10.44 11.09 -7.23
CA GLY A 337 10.26 9.94 -6.34
C GLY A 337 9.65 8.72 -7.03
N ASN A 338 9.43 7.65 -6.25
CA ASN A 338 8.86 6.38 -6.71
C ASN A 338 7.72 5.98 -5.77
N PRO A 339 6.57 5.47 -6.25
CA PRO A 339 5.49 5.01 -5.38
C PRO A 339 5.89 3.90 -4.39
N ASN A 340 6.94 3.12 -4.69
CA ASN A 340 7.53 2.09 -3.82
C ASN A 340 8.57 2.68 -2.83
N GLY A 341 8.97 3.93 -3.01
CA GLY A 341 9.93 4.67 -2.20
C GLY A 341 9.60 6.17 -2.25
N PRO A 342 8.49 6.58 -1.59
CA PRO A 342 7.94 7.91 -1.76
C PRO A 342 8.92 8.99 -1.29
N ALA A 343 8.89 10.14 -1.97
CA ALA A 343 9.74 11.27 -1.61
C ALA A 343 9.06 12.15 -0.55
N ARG A 344 9.88 12.80 0.29
CA ARG A 344 9.41 13.85 1.21
C ARG A 344 9.00 15.10 0.42
N THR A 345 9.99 15.71 -0.22
CA THR A 345 9.80 16.88 -1.10
C THR A 345 10.41 16.63 -2.47
N MET A 346 9.72 17.02 -3.53
CA MET A 346 10.14 16.94 -4.93
C MET A 346 10.48 18.29 -5.52
N LEU A 347 9.82 19.37 -5.07
CA LEU A 347 9.90 20.68 -5.69
C LEU A 347 11.34 21.19 -5.89
N PRO A 348 12.25 21.12 -4.88
CA PRO A 348 13.63 21.57 -5.07
C PRO A 348 14.40 20.79 -6.14
N ARG A 349 14.00 19.54 -6.43
CA ARG A 349 14.63 18.68 -7.43
C ARG A 349 14.10 18.91 -8.84
N LEU A 350 12.89 19.47 -8.96
CA LEU A 350 12.16 19.55 -10.22
C LEU A 350 11.98 20.98 -10.73
N VAL A 351 12.30 21.99 -9.93
CA VAL A 351 12.07 23.40 -10.28
C VAL A 351 12.77 23.83 -11.56
N ASP A 352 13.97 23.30 -11.83
CA ASP A 352 14.74 23.63 -13.03
C ASP A 352 14.06 23.12 -14.32
N LEU A 353 13.17 22.14 -14.20
CA LEU A 353 12.41 21.58 -15.33
C LEU A 353 11.18 22.42 -15.68
N PHE A 354 10.83 23.45 -14.91
CA PHE A 354 9.57 24.17 -15.09
C PHE A 354 9.47 24.88 -16.44
N GLY A 355 10.58 25.37 -16.97
CA GLY A 355 10.63 25.95 -18.32
C GLY A 355 10.26 24.93 -19.40
N LEU A 356 10.78 23.71 -19.29
CA LEU A 356 10.45 22.60 -20.19
C LEU A 356 9.01 22.13 -19.97
N CYS A 357 8.55 21.99 -18.73
CA CYS A 357 7.17 21.60 -18.43
C CYS A 357 6.16 22.55 -19.08
N ALA A 358 6.41 23.86 -19.00
CA ALA A 358 5.56 24.86 -19.63
C ALA A 358 5.50 24.65 -21.15
N ARG A 359 6.64 24.33 -21.77
CA ARG A 359 6.71 24.02 -23.20
C ARG A 359 5.97 22.74 -23.55
N LEU A 360 6.17 21.66 -22.81
CA LEU A 360 5.50 20.38 -23.02
C LEU A 360 3.98 20.50 -22.84
N GLY A 361 3.51 21.31 -21.88
CA GLY A 361 2.10 21.63 -21.72
C GLY A 361 1.50 22.34 -22.94
N VAL A 362 2.23 23.31 -23.51
CA VAL A 362 1.83 23.98 -24.76
C VAL A 362 1.79 23.01 -25.95
N LEU A 363 2.81 22.15 -26.08
CA LEU A 363 2.88 21.15 -27.15
C LEU A 363 1.73 20.15 -27.06
N ALA A 364 1.50 19.56 -25.88
CA ALA A 364 0.41 18.62 -25.67
C ALA A 364 -0.96 19.25 -25.95
N HIS A 365 -1.15 20.53 -25.61
CA HIS A 365 -2.42 21.19 -25.88
C HIS A 365 -2.67 21.46 -27.37
N ARG A 366 -1.62 21.73 -28.15
CA ARG A 366 -1.71 22.06 -29.58
C ARG A 366 -1.52 20.85 -30.50
N ALA A 367 -1.08 19.72 -29.96
CA ALA A 367 -0.80 18.51 -30.71
C ALA A 367 -2.06 17.93 -31.36
N ASP A 368 -1.89 17.37 -32.55
CA ASP A 368 -2.85 16.42 -33.11
C ASP A 368 -2.74 15.06 -32.39
N ALA A 369 -3.64 14.13 -32.72
CA ALA A 369 -3.67 12.82 -32.07
C ALA A 369 -2.35 12.04 -32.23
N VAL A 370 -1.69 12.15 -33.38
CA VAL A 370 -0.45 11.44 -33.68
C VAL A 370 0.70 11.99 -32.82
N THR A 371 0.85 13.30 -32.79
CA THR A 371 1.88 13.99 -32.00
C THR A 371 1.65 13.77 -30.50
N LEU A 372 0.40 13.68 -30.05
CA LEU A 372 0.08 13.44 -28.65
C LEU A 372 0.50 12.03 -28.22
N VAL A 373 0.25 11.01 -29.05
CA VAL A 373 0.73 9.64 -28.82
C VAL A 373 2.26 9.60 -28.79
N GLN A 374 2.92 10.23 -29.76
CA GLN A 374 4.38 10.31 -29.77
C GLN A 374 4.93 10.99 -28.51
N LEU A 375 4.32 12.08 -28.05
CA LEU A 375 4.73 12.76 -26.83
C LEU A 375 4.50 11.89 -25.60
N GLN A 376 3.40 11.15 -25.54
CA GLN A 376 3.10 10.22 -24.46
C GLN A 376 4.11 9.06 -24.41
N ASP A 377 4.45 8.46 -25.56
CA ASP A 377 5.38 7.33 -25.63
C ASP A 377 6.82 7.73 -25.27
N ASN A 378 7.16 9.02 -25.39
CA ASN A 378 8.50 9.54 -25.15
C ASN A 378 8.61 10.42 -23.90
N VAL A 379 7.56 10.55 -23.10
CA VAL A 379 7.55 11.49 -21.96
C VAL A 379 8.64 11.17 -20.94
N ASP A 380 8.82 9.89 -20.61
CA ASP A 380 9.76 9.45 -19.58
C ASP A 380 11.21 9.67 -20.03
N VAL A 381 11.53 9.40 -21.31
CA VAL A 381 12.88 9.62 -21.85
C VAL A 381 13.20 11.11 -22.00
N ILE A 382 12.21 11.94 -22.36
CA ILE A 382 12.36 13.39 -22.43
C ILE A 382 12.67 13.96 -21.05
N PHE A 383 11.91 13.56 -20.02
CA PHE A 383 12.13 14.00 -18.65
C PHE A 383 13.44 13.47 -18.07
N GLY A 384 13.77 12.19 -18.30
CA GLY A 384 15.03 11.59 -17.88
C GLY A 384 16.23 12.36 -18.42
N TRP A 385 16.24 12.62 -19.73
CA TRP A 385 17.25 13.46 -20.37
C TRP A 385 17.27 14.88 -19.82
N ALA A 386 16.11 15.54 -19.72
CA ALA A 386 16.04 16.92 -19.26
C ALA A 386 16.56 17.09 -17.83
N SER A 387 16.36 16.11 -16.96
CA SER A 387 16.84 16.13 -15.59
C SER A 387 18.37 16.27 -15.47
N LYS A 388 19.12 15.85 -16.50
CA LYS A 388 20.58 15.95 -16.56
C LYS A 388 21.07 17.16 -17.35
N HIS A 389 20.34 17.54 -18.41
CA HIS A 389 20.87 18.47 -19.42
C HIS A 389 20.18 19.83 -19.47
N VAL A 390 18.96 19.99 -18.97
CA VAL A 390 18.15 21.21 -19.22
C VAL A 390 18.78 22.46 -18.60
N ALA A 391 19.44 22.32 -17.45
CA ALA A 391 20.05 23.44 -16.73
C ALA A 391 21.20 24.10 -17.54
N ALA A 392 21.86 23.34 -18.40
CA ALA A 392 22.92 23.84 -19.27
C ALA A 392 22.39 24.45 -20.59
N MET A 393 21.07 24.41 -20.83
CA MET A 393 20.48 24.88 -22.08
C MET A 393 20.13 26.36 -22.06
N PRO A 394 20.28 27.07 -23.19
CA PRO A 394 19.73 28.41 -23.33
C PRO A 394 18.22 28.41 -23.12
N GLY A 395 17.71 29.27 -22.23
CA GLY A 395 16.28 29.35 -21.94
C GLY A 395 15.42 29.63 -23.18
N ASP A 396 15.95 30.34 -24.17
CA ASP A 396 15.28 30.56 -25.47
C ASP A 396 15.09 29.28 -26.27
N PHE A 397 16.04 28.35 -26.22
CA PHE A 397 15.90 27.06 -26.87
C PHE A 397 14.72 26.28 -26.27
N VAL A 398 14.70 26.14 -24.95
CA VAL A 398 13.64 25.40 -24.22
C VAL A 398 12.25 25.98 -24.49
N ARG A 399 12.14 27.31 -24.63
CA ARG A 399 10.86 27.98 -24.92
C ARG A 399 10.29 27.69 -26.31
N HIS A 400 11.13 27.39 -27.30
CA HIS A 400 10.72 27.32 -28.71
C HIS A 400 10.87 25.92 -29.33
N VAL A 401 11.63 25.02 -28.71
CA VAL A 401 11.90 23.67 -29.25
C VAL A 401 10.60 22.89 -29.49
N GLY A 402 10.46 22.26 -30.66
CA GLY A 402 9.35 21.34 -30.95
C GLY A 402 9.63 19.92 -30.46
N LEU A 403 8.64 19.02 -30.52
CA LEU A 403 8.82 17.62 -30.12
C LEU A 403 9.97 16.95 -30.88
N ALA A 404 10.02 17.09 -32.20
CA ALA A 404 11.10 16.52 -33.02
C ALA A 404 12.49 17.03 -32.61
N GLY A 405 12.60 18.31 -32.24
CA GLY A 405 13.86 18.88 -31.76
C GLY A 405 14.28 18.32 -30.40
N LEU A 406 13.32 18.16 -29.48
CA LEU A 406 13.57 17.50 -28.18
C LEU A 406 14.03 16.06 -28.37
N LEU A 407 13.31 15.28 -29.18
CA LEU A 407 13.67 13.89 -29.45
C LEU A 407 15.05 13.80 -30.10
N HIS A 408 15.39 14.69 -31.03
CA HIS A 408 16.74 14.70 -31.60
C HIS A 408 17.83 14.89 -30.53
N CYS A 409 17.62 15.80 -29.57
CA CYS A 409 18.55 15.99 -28.46
C CYS A 409 18.64 14.76 -27.54
N VAL A 410 17.49 14.13 -27.23
CA VAL A 410 17.42 12.90 -26.42
C VAL A 410 18.21 11.77 -27.10
N HIS A 411 17.94 11.50 -28.38
CA HIS A 411 18.61 10.43 -29.12
C HIS A 411 20.12 10.67 -29.24
N ARG A 412 20.55 11.91 -29.47
CA ARG A 412 21.97 12.25 -29.52
C ARG A 412 22.66 11.96 -28.19
N ALA A 413 22.08 12.41 -27.08
CA ALA A 413 22.62 12.16 -25.74
C ALA A 413 22.65 10.66 -25.40
N GLN A 414 21.59 9.90 -25.75
CA GLN A 414 21.57 8.45 -25.56
C GLN A 414 22.65 7.73 -26.38
N GLN A 415 22.94 8.18 -27.60
CA GLN A 415 24.04 7.63 -28.40
C GLN A 415 25.41 7.89 -27.77
N GLU A 416 25.62 9.10 -27.25
CA GLU A 416 26.84 9.47 -26.53
C GLU A 416 27.02 8.62 -25.25
N GLU A 417 25.99 8.54 -24.40
CA GLU A 417 25.99 7.71 -23.18
C GLU A 417 26.21 6.21 -23.50
N MET A 418 25.55 5.69 -24.54
CA MET A 418 25.71 4.30 -24.96
C MET A 418 27.15 3.99 -25.35
N MET A 419 27.81 4.88 -26.11
CA MET A 419 29.21 4.71 -26.49
C MET A 419 30.13 4.74 -25.26
N GLU A 420 29.89 5.66 -24.33
CA GLU A 420 30.64 5.74 -23.07
C GLU A 420 30.53 4.45 -22.25
N PHE A 421 29.32 3.96 -22.01
CA PHE A 421 29.10 2.75 -21.22
C PHE A 421 29.58 1.48 -21.93
N ALA A 422 29.56 1.45 -23.26
CA ALA A 422 30.10 0.33 -24.04
C ALA A 422 31.62 0.16 -23.90
N CYS A 423 32.34 1.24 -23.57
CA CYS A 423 33.77 1.18 -23.30
C CYS A 423 34.11 0.64 -21.90
N SER A 424 33.13 0.51 -21.00
CA SER A 424 33.35 0.02 -19.64
C SER A 424 33.32 -1.52 -19.57
N PRO A 425 34.31 -2.16 -18.92
CA PRO A 425 34.32 -3.62 -18.79
C PRO A 425 33.19 -4.12 -17.85
N PRO A 426 32.67 -5.34 -18.05
CA PRO A 426 31.74 -5.96 -17.12
C PRO A 426 32.32 -6.13 -15.71
N TRP A 427 31.46 -5.99 -14.72
CA TRP A 427 31.75 -6.25 -13.31
C TRP A 427 31.92 -7.75 -13.06
N ARG A 428 32.80 -8.09 -12.13
CA ARG A 428 32.96 -9.48 -11.68
C ARG A 428 31.87 -9.82 -10.68
N ILE A 429 30.88 -10.61 -11.10
CA ILE A 429 29.75 -10.99 -10.26
C ILE A 429 29.80 -12.50 -9.98
N PRO A 430 30.15 -12.94 -8.76
CA PRO A 430 30.28 -14.36 -8.42
C PRO A 430 28.93 -15.02 -8.06
N TYR A 431 27.80 -14.33 -8.29
CA TYR A 431 26.48 -14.77 -7.89
C TYR A 431 25.71 -15.40 -9.05
N GLN A 432 24.91 -16.41 -8.75
CA GLN A 432 23.99 -17.04 -9.69
C GLN A 432 22.58 -17.04 -9.09
N LEU A 433 21.58 -16.68 -9.87
CA LEU A 433 20.18 -16.63 -9.41
C LEU A 433 19.33 -17.58 -10.23
N ALA A 434 18.49 -18.35 -9.54
CA ALA A 434 17.55 -19.27 -10.16
C ALA A 434 16.22 -19.22 -9.41
N LEU A 435 15.14 -18.80 -10.09
CA LEU A 435 13.81 -18.76 -9.49
C LEU A 435 13.04 -20.06 -9.75
N PRO A 436 12.24 -20.54 -8.78
CA PRO A 436 11.36 -21.68 -8.98
C PRO A 436 10.23 -21.31 -9.95
N ALA A 437 9.99 -22.18 -10.93
CA ALA A 437 9.07 -22.05 -12.07
C ALA A 437 9.57 -21.18 -13.24
N GLY A 438 9.64 -21.79 -14.44
CA GLY A 438 10.17 -21.20 -15.68
C GLY A 438 9.32 -20.08 -16.30
N ALA A 439 8.49 -19.38 -15.51
CA ALA A 439 7.69 -18.25 -15.93
C ALA A 439 8.40 -16.89 -15.73
N VAL A 440 9.40 -16.82 -14.84
CA VAL A 440 10.19 -15.59 -14.60
C VAL A 440 11.66 -15.95 -14.47
N GLN A 441 12.52 -15.25 -15.21
CA GLN A 441 13.97 -15.42 -15.19
C GLN A 441 14.64 -14.20 -14.54
N PRO A 442 15.49 -14.39 -13.52
CA PRO A 442 16.37 -13.33 -13.05
C PRO A 442 17.57 -13.18 -14.00
N VAL A 443 17.84 -11.96 -14.45
CA VAL A 443 19.00 -11.59 -15.27
C VAL A 443 19.83 -10.59 -14.50
N ILE A 444 21.05 -10.98 -14.13
CA ILE A 444 21.99 -10.07 -13.48
C ILE A 444 22.47 -9.03 -14.49
N LEU A 445 22.41 -7.77 -14.12
CA LEU A 445 22.94 -6.67 -14.91
C LEU A 445 24.41 -6.49 -14.51
N ASP A 446 25.30 -6.98 -15.36
CA ASP A 446 26.71 -7.17 -15.02
C ASP A 446 27.65 -6.09 -15.53
N SER A 447 27.11 -5.03 -16.13
CA SER A 447 27.91 -3.92 -16.68
C SER A 447 27.13 -2.62 -16.61
N ALA A 448 27.86 -1.51 -16.70
CA ALA A 448 27.25 -0.18 -16.80
C ALA A 448 26.30 -0.11 -18.01
N LEU A 449 26.70 -0.69 -19.15
CA LEU A 449 25.88 -0.77 -20.35
C LEU A 449 24.59 -1.59 -20.11
N ALA A 450 24.68 -2.75 -19.46
CA ALA A 450 23.49 -3.57 -19.17
C ALA A 450 22.51 -2.85 -18.23
N VAL A 451 23.00 -2.13 -17.22
CA VAL A 451 22.15 -1.31 -16.34
C VAL A 451 21.52 -0.16 -17.09
N TRP A 452 22.29 0.55 -17.93
CA TRP A 452 21.77 1.64 -18.76
C TRP A 452 20.71 1.15 -19.75
N GLN A 453 20.96 0.05 -20.46
CA GLN A 453 20.02 -0.58 -21.40
C GLN A 453 18.72 -0.98 -20.70
N GLU A 454 18.81 -1.59 -19.52
CA GLU A 454 17.63 -1.90 -18.71
C GLU A 454 16.84 -0.63 -18.37
N GLY A 455 17.51 0.47 -18.01
CA GLY A 455 16.86 1.76 -17.75
C GLY A 455 16.11 2.31 -18.97
N GLN A 456 16.67 2.15 -20.18
CA GLN A 456 15.99 2.51 -21.42
C GLN A 456 14.79 1.59 -21.71
N GLU A 457 14.96 0.26 -21.59
CA GLU A 457 13.90 -0.72 -21.87
C GLU A 457 12.72 -0.61 -20.89
N MET A 458 13.02 -0.31 -19.62
CA MET A 458 12.03 -0.25 -18.54
C MET A 458 11.59 1.18 -18.22
N HIS A 459 12.12 2.20 -18.91
CA HIS A 459 11.79 3.61 -18.72
C HIS A 459 11.98 4.12 -17.28
N HIS A 460 13.03 3.68 -16.58
CA HIS A 460 13.30 4.10 -15.19
C HIS A 460 14.76 4.51 -14.96
N CYS A 461 15.00 5.26 -13.88
CA CYS A 461 16.30 5.91 -13.62
C CYS A 461 17.30 4.99 -12.88
N VAL A 462 17.51 3.77 -13.37
CA VAL A 462 18.47 2.84 -12.75
C VAL A 462 19.93 3.12 -13.04
N ASP A 463 20.20 3.91 -14.08
CA ASP A 463 21.53 4.41 -14.43
C ASP A 463 22.19 5.16 -13.26
N ARG A 464 21.41 5.80 -12.39
CA ARG A 464 21.90 6.44 -11.15
C ARG A 464 22.59 5.49 -10.17
N TYR A 465 22.47 4.17 -10.35
CA TYR A 465 23.08 3.17 -9.46
C TYR A 465 24.34 2.52 -10.05
N ILE A 466 24.76 2.91 -11.26
CA ILE A 466 25.94 2.36 -11.95
C ILE A 466 27.19 2.42 -11.05
N GLU A 467 27.43 3.55 -10.38
CA GLU A 467 28.59 3.71 -9.48
C GLU A 467 28.55 2.74 -8.29
N ARG A 468 27.37 2.53 -7.70
CA ARG A 468 27.20 1.61 -6.56
C ARG A 468 27.41 0.16 -7.00
N CYS A 469 26.95 -0.19 -8.20
CA CYS A 469 27.22 -1.49 -8.80
C CYS A 469 28.71 -1.68 -9.12
N ALA A 470 29.36 -0.66 -9.68
CA ALA A 470 30.79 -0.67 -9.99
C ALA A 470 31.66 -0.83 -8.73
N SER A 471 31.23 -0.25 -7.60
CA SER A 471 31.89 -0.41 -6.30
C SER A 471 31.66 -1.78 -5.65
N GLY A 472 30.76 -2.60 -6.19
CA GLY A 472 30.35 -3.89 -5.61
C GLY A 472 29.41 -3.76 -4.41
N GLU A 473 28.99 -2.55 -4.05
CA GLU A 473 28.01 -2.32 -2.97
C GLU A 473 26.66 -2.93 -3.33
N TRP A 474 26.24 -2.74 -4.58
CA TRP A 474 24.91 -3.12 -5.08
C TRP A 474 25.01 -4.17 -6.18
N LEU A 475 24.02 -5.07 -6.22
CA LEU A 475 23.80 -5.96 -7.35
C LEU A 475 22.43 -5.69 -7.96
N MET A 476 22.40 -5.42 -9.27
CA MET A 476 21.15 -5.18 -9.98
C MET A 476 20.70 -6.40 -10.79
N VAL A 477 19.40 -6.67 -10.75
CA VAL A 477 18.78 -7.83 -11.38
C VAL A 477 17.49 -7.40 -12.07
N SER A 478 17.37 -7.73 -13.35
CA SER A 478 16.13 -7.65 -14.12
C SER A 478 15.33 -8.94 -13.94
N LEU A 479 14.08 -8.85 -13.49
CA LEU A 479 13.15 -9.97 -13.45
C LEU A 479 12.33 -9.96 -14.73
N ARG A 480 12.52 -10.96 -15.60
CA ARG A 480 11.90 -10.99 -16.94
C ARG A 480 10.91 -12.14 -17.07
N GLY A 481 9.74 -11.89 -17.67
CA GLY A 481 8.77 -12.93 -17.97
C GLY A 481 9.29 -13.92 -19.02
N SER A 482 8.92 -15.19 -18.89
CA SER A 482 9.17 -16.23 -19.88
C SER A 482 8.03 -16.26 -20.90
N LEU A 483 8.38 -16.20 -22.18
CA LEU A 483 7.47 -15.99 -23.31
C LEU A 483 6.28 -16.96 -23.35
N GLY A 484 5.07 -16.40 -23.35
CA GLY A 484 3.91 -16.92 -24.08
C GLY A 484 3.48 -15.86 -25.10
N SER A 485 3.72 -16.13 -26.39
CA SER A 485 3.34 -15.31 -27.56
C SER A 485 4.20 -14.06 -27.86
N GLY A 486 5.21 -14.26 -28.72
CA GLY A 486 5.46 -13.37 -29.86
C GLY A 486 6.24 -12.05 -29.70
N SER A 487 6.63 -11.61 -28.51
CA SER A 487 7.52 -10.43 -28.35
C SER A 487 8.49 -10.61 -27.19
N THR A 488 9.69 -10.05 -27.33
CA THR A 488 10.83 -10.01 -26.38
C THR A 488 10.45 -10.21 -24.90
N LYS A 489 11.24 -11.01 -24.16
CA LYS A 489 11.06 -11.30 -22.71
C LYS A 489 10.83 -10.00 -21.92
N ARG A 490 9.56 -9.63 -21.70
CA ARG A 490 9.17 -8.36 -21.08
C ARG A 490 9.71 -8.29 -19.65
N GLY A 491 10.42 -7.21 -19.31
CA GLY A 491 10.83 -6.94 -17.94
C GLY A 491 9.60 -6.70 -17.06
N LEU A 492 9.56 -7.38 -15.92
CA LEU A 492 8.51 -7.26 -14.91
C LEU A 492 8.91 -6.25 -13.83
N ALA A 493 10.18 -6.30 -13.41
CA ALA A 493 10.75 -5.37 -12.45
C ALA A 493 12.28 -5.37 -12.54
N THR A 494 12.89 -4.28 -12.10
CA THR A 494 14.34 -4.20 -11.86
C THR A 494 14.56 -4.03 -10.36
N VAL A 495 15.43 -4.86 -9.80
CA VAL A 495 15.70 -4.95 -8.36
C VAL A 495 17.16 -4.61 -8.09
N ALA A 496 17.42 -3.78 -7.10
CA ALA A 496 18.76 -3.54 -6.57
C ALA A 496 18.88 -4.17 -5.17
N PHE A 497 19.92 -4.98 -4.96
CA PHE A 497 20.24 -5.62 -3.69
C PHE A 497 21.46 -4.96 -3.06
N ASN A 498 21.39 -4.60 -1.77
CA ASN A 498 22.55 -4.11 -1.04
C ASN A 498 23.35 -5.30 -0.49
N LEU A 499 24.53 -5.56 -1.05
CA LEU A 499 25.38 -6.68 -0.67
C LEU A 499 26.17 -6.45 0.62
N HIS A 500 26.38 -5.20 1.02
CA HIS A 500 27.09 -4.83 2.24
C HIS A 500 26.23 -4.98 3.49
N SER A 501 24.90 -4.94 3.35
CA SER A 501 23.99 -5.16 4.46
C SER A 501 24.02 -6.61 4.98
N ARG A 502 23.69 -6.79 6.27
CA ARG A 502 23.55 -8.11 6.91
C ARG A 502 22.20 -8.17 7.63
N PRO A 503 21.20 -8.93 7.13
CA PRO A 503 21.22 -9.74 5.90
C PRO A 503 21.19 -8.89 4.62
N VAL A 504 21.50 -9.48 3.45
CA VAL A 504 21.21 -8.89 2.14
C VAL A 504 19.72 -8.56 2.06
N HIS A 505 19.39 -7.31 1.70
CA HIS A 505 18.02 -6.87 1.49
C HIS A 505 17.86 -6.16 0.14
N ILE A 506 16.61 -6.06 -0.29
CA ILE A 506 16.21 -5.27 -1.45
C ILE A 506 16.39 -3.80 -1.07
N ALA A 507 17.38 -3.14 -1.65
CA ALA A 507 17.60 -1.72 -1.47
C ALA A 507 16.56 -0.91 -2.25
N GLN A 508 16.19 -1.40 -3.43
CA GLN A 508 15.20 -0.78 -4.29
C GLN A 508 14.56 -1.79 -5.25
N ILE A 509 13.30 -1.55 -5.59
CA ILE A 509 12.59 -2.30 -6.62
C ILE A 509 11.65 -1.37 -7.40
N SER A 510 11.64 -1.51 -8.72
CA SER A 510 10.81 -0.69 -9.62
C SER A 510 10.21 -1.54 -10.72
N GLY A 511 8.94 -1.31 -11.05
CA GLY A 511 8.33 -1.82 -12.27
C GLY A 511 8.67 -0.94 -13.48
N PHE A 512 8.06 -1.23 -14.63
CA PHE A 512 8.12 -0.38 -15.81
C PHE A 512 7.72 1.06 -15.47
N ALA A 513 8.48 2.05 -15.96
CA ALA A 513 8.30 3.47 -15.71
C ALA A 513 8.18 3.81 -14.21
N ASN A 514 9.09 3.25 -13.38
CA ASN A 514 9.05 3.40 -11.92
C ASN A 514 7.72 2.98 -11.25
N GLY A 515 6.91 2.16 -11.93
CA GLY A 515 5.61 1.74 -11.44
C GLY A 515 5.67 0.85 -10.20
N LEU A 516 4.51 0.68 -9.56
CA LEU A 516 4.31 -0.28 -8.48
C LEU A 516 4.59 -1.70 -8.96
N VAL A 517 5.25 -2.48 -8.12
CA VAL A 517 5.57 -3.88 -8.41
C VAL A 517 4.49 -4.77 -7.80
N GLU A 518 3.96 -5.70 -8.59
CA GLU A 518 2.94 -6.62 -8.10
C GLU A 518 3.48 -7.54 -6.99
N PRO A 519 2.65 -7.89 -5.97
CA PRO A 519 3.09 -8.72 -4.85
C PRO A 519 3.79 -10.04 -5.23
N PRO A 520 3.36 -10.78 -6.29
CA PRO A 520 4.07 -11.99 -6.71
C PRO A 520 5.50 -11.72 -7.19
N VAL A 521 5.74 -10.60 -7.89
CA VAL A 521 7.07 -10.23 -8.37
C VAL A 521 7.96 -9.80 -7.21
N LEU A 522 7.40 -9.10 -6.22
CA LEU A 522 8.11 -8.76 -4.98
C LEU A 522 8.55 -10.02 -4.21
N ALA A 523 7.68 -11.04 -4.12
CA ALA A 523 8.04 -12.30 -3.48
C ALA A 523 9.20 -13.01 -4.20
N LEU A 524 9.24 -12.97 -5.53
CA LEU A 524 10.37 -13.49 -6.31
C LEU A 524 11.66 -12.72 -6.04
N ALA A 525 11.59 -11.39 -5.93
CA ALA A 525 12.74 -10.56 -5.54
C ALA A 525 13.28 -10.94 -4.15
N GLN A 526 12.39 -11.25 -3.20
CA GLN A 526 12.79 -11.71 -1.86
C GLN A 526 13.48 -13.08 -1.89
N LEU A 527 13.05 -13.99 -2.78
CA LEU A 527 13.76 -15.26 -3.00
C LEU A 527 15.17 -15.03 -3.54
N CYS A 528 15.35 -14.09 -4.48
CA CYS A 528 16.68 -13.70 -4.96
C CYS A 528 17.57 -13.18 -3.81
N ALA A 529 17.04 -12.31 -2.93
CA ALA A 529 17.79 -11.83 -1.76
C ALA A 529 18.26 -12.99 -0.86
N GLY A 530 17.40 -13.98 -0.62
CA GLY A 530 17.75 -15.18 0.14
C GLY A 530 18.87 -16.00 -0.50
N GLN A 531 18.86 -16.15 -1.83
CA GLN A 531 19.93 -16.85 -2.56
C GLN A 531 21.26 -16.09 -2.52
N LEU A 532 21.23 -14.76 -2.66
CA LEU A 532 22.42 -13.92 -2.55
C LEU A 532 23.04 -14.00 -1.15
N GLU A 533 22.22 -13.95 -0.11
CA GLU A 533 22.68 -14.10 1.28
C GLU A 533 23.36 -15.46 1.50
N ALA A 534 22.78 -16.55 0.99
CA ALA A 534 23.34 -17.90 1.09
C ALA A 534 24.70 -18.02 0.37
N GLN A 535 24.80 -17.50 -0.86
CA GLN A 535 26.04 -17.53 -1.65
C GLN A 535 27.12 -16.65 -1.04
N ARG A 536 26.77 -15.45 -0.56
CA ARG A 536 27.72 -14.55 0.11
C ARG A 536 28.30 -15.19 1.36
N ARG A 537 27.50 -15.92 2.15
CA ARG A 537 28.00 -16.68 3.30
C ARG A 537 28.99 -17.76 2.87
N ALA A 538 28.66 -18.52 1.82
CA ALA A 538 29.55 -19.56 1.29
C ALA A 538 30.90 -18.99 0.79
N LEU A 539 30.88 -17.82 0.14
CA LEU A 539 32.08 -17.11 -0.31
C LEU A 539 32.90 -16.55 0.87
N GLY A 540 32.23 -16.01 1.90
CA GLY A 540 32.88 -15.47 3.09
C GLY A 540 33.52 -16.54 3.99
N THR A 541 32.95 -17.74 4.07
CA THR A 541 33.53 -18.87 4.81
C THR A 541 34.80 -19.46 4.19
N GLY A 542 35.16 -19.05 2.97
CA GLY A 542 36.38 -19.49 2.29
C GLY A 542 37.60 -18.57 2.48
N GLN A 543 37.45 -17.43 3.18
CA GLN A 543 38.49 -16.38 3.26
C GLN A 543 39.15 -16.18 4.63
N ASP A 544 38.85 -17.00 5.64
CA ASP A 544 39.55 -16.97 6.95
C ASP A 544 40.94 -17.65 6.92
N GLY A 545 41.59 -17.72 5.75
CA GLY A 545 42.85 -18.43 5.54
C GLY A 545 43.81 -17.81 4.52
N SER A 546 43.70 -16.51 4.20
CA SER A 546 44.84 -15.78 3.60
C SER A 546 44.66 -14.27 3.71
N GLU A 547 45.77 -13.63 4.06
CA GLU A 547 45.92 -12.21 4.33
C GLU A 547 45.53 -11.30 3.16
N SER A 548 44.92 -10.16 3.52
CA SER A 548 45.12 -8.83 2.93
C SER A 548 45.42 -8.77 1.43
N THR A 549 44.39 -8.63 0.61
CA THR A 549 44.51 -7.90 -0.66
C THR A 549 43.34 -6.94 -0.82
N THR A 550 43.33 -5.90 0.01
CA THR A 550 42.56 -4.68 -0.21
C THR A 550 43.23 -3.86 -1.33
N ARG A 551 43.30 -4.40 -2.55
CA ARG A 551 43.56 -3.58 -3.75
C ARG A 551 42.21 -3.14 -4.28
N THR A 552 41.82 -1.94 -3.90
CA THR A 552 40.56 -1.31 -4.22
C THR A 552 40.52 -0.93 -5.71
N ASN A 553 39.36 -1.10 -6.35
CA ASN A 553 39.01 -0.54 -7.68
C ASN A 553 39.06 1.01 -7.74
N ARG A 554 39.65 1.69 -6.75
CA ARG A 554 39.75 3.15 -6.67
C ARG A 554 40.83 3.75 -7.58
N GLU A 555 41.78 2.96 -8.08
CA GLU A 555 42.87 3.48 -8.92
C GLU A 555 42.45 3.81 -10.37
N TRP A 556 41.23 3.47 -10.80
CA TRP A 556 40.77 3.77 -12.17
C TRP A 556 40.00 5.09 -12.32
N ILE A 557 39.56 5.73 -11.22
CA ILE A 557 38.88 7.04 -11.30
C ILE A 557 39.88 8.18 -11.53
N ALA A 558 41.19 7.96 -11.35
CA ALA A 558 42.22 8.98 -11.55
C ALA A 558 42.81 9.03 -12.98
N LEU A 559 42.23 8.32 -13.96
CA LEU A 559 42.72 8.29 -15.35
C LEU A 559 41.80 8.97 -16.37
N CYS A 560 40.77 9.70 -15.92
CA CYS A 560 39.85 10.47 -16.77
C CYS A 560 39.56 11.89 -16.22
N ASP A 561 40.52 12.52 -15.54
CA ASP A 561 40.56 13.98 -15.34
C ASP A 561 41.72 14.58 -16.17
#